data_AF-A0A660U7Y2-F1
#
_entry.id   AF-A0A660U7Y2-F1
#
_cell.length_a   1.000
_cell.length_b   1.000
_cell.length_c   1.000
_cell.angle_alpha   90.00
_cell.angle_beta   90.00
_cell.angle_gamma   90.00
#
_symmetry.space_group_name_H-M   'P 1'
#
loop_
_entity.id
_entity.type
_entity.pdbx_description
1 polymer ?
#
loop_
_entity_poly.entity_id
_entity_poly.type
_entity_poly.pdbx_seq_one_letter_code
_entity_poly.pdbx_strand_id
1 'polypeptide(L)'
;MGFSCGIIGLPNVGKSTIFNALSSAGAEVANYPFCTIDPNKGIVAVPDERLDKLAELIKPKKKIPTTLEFWDVAGLVKGASKGEGLGNRFLGHIRNVDALIHVVRCFEDENIAHVNGPVNPKNDVDIIKTELIIA
;
A
#
# COMPACT_ATOMS: atom_id res chain seq x y z
N MET A 1 5.80 -17.72 0.59
CA MET A 1 6.22 -16.31 0.59
C MET A 1 5.63 -15.68 -0.65
N GLY A 2 4.65 -14.80 -0.47
CA GLY A 2 4.06 -14.00 -1.54
C GLY A 2 4.81 -12.68 -1.68
N PHE A 3 4.66 -12.02 -2.82
CA PHE A 3 5.21 -10.68 -3.06
C PHE A 3 4.41 -9.65 -2.28
N SER A 4 5.10 -8.78 -1.54
CA SER A 4 4.50 -7.82 -0.61
C SER A 4 4.87 -6.37 -0.95
N CYS A 5 3.89 -5.48 -0.85
CA CYS A 5 4.00 -4.06 -1.18
C CYS A 5 3.62 -3.20 0.03
N GLY A 6 4.41 -2.17 0.33
CA GLY A 6 4.06 -1.14 1.31
C GLY A 6 3.50 0.11 0.62
N ILE A 7 2.29 0.54 1.00
CA ILE A 7 1.70 1.79 0.51
C ILE A 7 2.22 2.95 1.35
N ILE A 8 2.89 3.92 0.71
CA ILE A 8 3.49 5.08 1.36
C ILE A 8 3.02 6.39 0.73
N GLY A 9 3.27 7.49 1.41
CA GLY A 9 2.94 8.85 0.95
C GLY A 9 2.58 9.76 2.12
N LEU A 10 2.57 11.07 1.86
CA LEU A 10 2.23 12.09 2.86
C LEU A 10 0.80 11.89 3.44
N PRO A 11 0.45 12.51 4.57
CA PRO A 11 -0.93 12.54 5.05
C PRO A 11 -1.89 13.09 3.98
N ASN A 12 -3.15 12.63 4.01
CA ASN A 12 -4.25 13.13 3.16
C ASN A 12 -4.08 12.96 1.63
N VAL A 13 -3.16 12.11 1.18
CA VAL A 13 -2.98 11.79 -0.26
C VAL A 13 -3.93 10.71 -0.80
N GLY A 14 -4.76 10.11 0.07
CA GLY A 14 -5.71 9.05 -0.31
C GLY A 14 -5.20 7.60 -0.11
N LYS A 15 -4.14 7.38 0.67
CA LYS A 15 -3.59 6.03 0.94
C LYS A 15 -4.66 5.04 1.42
N SER A 16 -5.36 5.36 2.50
CA SER A 16 -6.38 4.48 3.08
C SER A 16 -7.58 4.30 2.15
N THR A 17 -7.88 5.29 1.29
CA THR A 17 -8.91 5.14 0.24
C THR A 17 -8.48 4.10 -0.78
N ILE A 18 -7.24 4.14 -1.26
CA ILE A 18 -6.68 3.13 -2.18
C ILE A 18 -6.61 1.77 -1.51
N PHE A 19 -6.12 1.70 -0.27
CA PHE A 19 -6.05 0.44 0.49
C PHE A 19 -7.44 -0.18 0.67
N ASN A 20 -8.43 0.61 1.07
CA ASN A 20 -9.81 0.14 1.21
C ASN A 20 -10.40 -0.29 -0.14
N ALA A 21 -10.14 0.44 -1.22
CA ALA A 21 -10.59 0.05 -2.55
C ALA A 21 -9.98 -1.28 -3.00
N LEU A 22 -8.67 -1.46 -2.80
CA LEU A 22 -7.98 -2.73 -3.05
C LEU A 22 -8.53 -3.85 -2.16
N SER A 23 -8.82 -3.54 -0.89
CA SER A 23 -9.36 -4.51 0.05
C SER A 23 -10.78 -4.94 -0.31
N SER A 24 -11.65 -3.99 -0.68
CA SER A 24 -13.05 -4.25 -1.05
C SER A 24 -13.20 -4.85 -2.46
N ALA A 25 -12.27 -4.62 -3.37
CA ALA A 25 -12.32 -5.11 -4.75
C ALA A 25 -11.94 -6.59 -4.92
N GLY A 26 -11.66 -7.30 -3.83
CA GLY A 26 -11.26 -8.70 -3.88
C GLY A 26 -10.11 -9.07 -2.98
N ALA A 27 -9.76 -8.24 -1.99
CA ALA A 27 -9.04 -8.80 -0.87
C ALA A 27 -9.98 -9.67 -0.06
N GLU A 28 -9.89 -10.97 -0.29
CA GLU A 28 -10.37 -11.87 0.72
C GLU A 28 -9.64 -11.50 2.02
N VAL A 29 -10.41 -11.10 3.04
CA VAL A 29 -10.05 -11.35 4.43
C VAL A 29 -10.07 -12.88 4.58
N ALA A 30 -9.16 -13.54 3.87
CA ALA A 30 -9.11 -14.97 3.78
C ALA A 30 -8.67 -15.44 5.16
N ASN A 31 -9.57 -16.16 5.81
CA ASN A 31 -9.26 -16.96 6.99
C ASN A 31 -8.30 -18.09 6.59
N TYR A 32 -7.05 -17.75 6.25
CA TYR A 32 -5.98 -18.72 6.16
C TYR A 32 -5.74 -19.24 7.59
N PRO A 33 -5.76 -20.57 7.84
CA PRO A 33 -5.83 -21.14 9.19
C PRO A 33 -4.65 -20.83 10.13
N PHE A 34 -3.70 -19.98 9.72
CA PHE A 34 -2.46 -19.68 10.44
C PHE A 34 -2.03 -18.20 10.37
N CYS A 35 -2.86 -17.29 9.83
CA CYS A 35 -2.51 -15.88 9.73
C CYS A 35 -3.27 -15.05 10.77
N THR A 36 -2.54 -14.45 11.72
CA THR A 36 -3.05 -13.30 12.47
C THR A 36 -3.16 -12.14 11.48
N ILE A 37 -4.39 -11.80 11.06
CA ILE A 37 -4.62 -10.71 10.11
C ILE A 37 -4.35 -9.40 10.85
N ASP A 38 -3.19 -8.81 10.59
CA ASP A 38 -2.87 -7.44 11.01
C ASP A 38 -3.86 -6.50 10.30
N PRO A 39 -4.52 -5.57 11.02
CA PRO A 39 -5.52 -4.65 10.43
C PRO A 39 -4.99 -3.83 9.24
N ASN A 40 -3.66 -3.74 9.08
CA ASN A 40 -3.04 -3.00 7.99
C ASN A 40 -2.59 -3.89 6.81
N LYS A 41 -3.03 -5.16 6.73
CA LYS A 41 -2.65 -6.08 5.65
C LYS A 41 -3.85 -6.46 4.77
N GLY A 42 -3.72 -6.28 3.45
CA GLY A 42 -4.67 -6.74 2.43
C GLY A 42 -4.03 -7.74 1.46
N ILE A 43 -4.79 -8.69 0.91
CA ILE A 43 -4.30 -9.70 -0.06
C ILE A 43 -5.14 -9.61 -1.32
N VAL A 44 -4.62 -9.14 -2.45
CA VAL A 44 -5.40 -8.96 -3.69
C VAL A 44 -5.00 -10.00 -4.73
N ALA A 45 -5.99 -10.61 -5.40
CA ALA A 45 -5.74 -11.50 -6.53
C ALA A 45 -5.23 -10.71 -7.74
N VAL A 46 -4.20 -11.24 -8.41
CA VAL A 46 -3.67 -10.63 -9.64
C VAL A 46 -4.57 -11.01 -10.82
N PRO A 47 -5.13 -10.03 -11.55
CA PRO A 47 -5.87 -10.29 -12.78
C PRO A 47 -4.95 -10.93 -13.83
N ASP A 48 -5.36 -12.07 -14.38
CA ASP A 48 -4.61 -12.78 -15.44
C ASP A 48 -5.58 -13.40 -16.45
N GLU A 49 -5.74 -12.72 -17.59
CA GLU A 49 -6.61 -13.18 -18.68
C GLU A 49 -6.23 -14.57 -19.22
N ARG A 50 -4.96 -14.99 -19.07
CA ARG A 50 -4.51 -16.31 -19.53
C ARG A 50 -5.08 -17.40 -18.63
N LEU A 51 -5.10 -17.14 -17.31
CA LEU A 51 -5.71 -18.04 -16.34
C LEU A 51 -7.22 -18.15 -16.58
N ASP A 52 -7.86 -17.04 -16.92
CA ASP A 52 -9.29 -17.00 -17.25
C ASP A 52 -9.59 -17.85 -18.50
N LYS A 53 -8.84 -17.66 -19.59
CA LYS A 53 -8.96 -18.48 -20.81
C LYS A 53 -8.74 -19.96 -20.54
N LEU A 54 -7.75 -20.32 -19.73
CA LEU A 54 -7.53 -21.72 -19.36
C LEU A 54 -8.70 -22.29 -18.56
N ALA A 55 -9.23 -21.52 -17.59
CA ALA A 55 -10.36 -21.93 -16.78
C ALA A 55 -11.64 -22.15 -17.63
N GLU A 56 -11.85 -21.33 -18.67
CA GLU A 56 -12.95 -21.52 -19.63
C GLU A 56 -12.78 -22.80 -20.47
N LEU A 57 -11.55 -23.11 -20.90
CA LEU A 57 -11.24 -24.28 -21.72
C LEU A 57 -11.36 -25.60 -20.94
N ILE A 58 -10.80 -25.67 -19.74
CA ILE A 58 -10.69 -26.92 -18.98
C ILE A 58 -11.78 -27.09 -17.91
N LYS A 59 -12.53 -26.02 -17.60
CA LYS A 59 -13.61 -25.98 -16.60
C LYS A 59 -13.23 -26.64 -15.27
N PRO A 60 -12.17 -26.15 -14.58
CA PRO A 60 -11.68 -26.78 -13.37
C PRO A 60 -12.69 -26.60 -12.23
N LYS A 61 -12.66 -27.48 -11.23
CA LYS A 61 -13.50 -27.34 -10.03
C LYS A 61 -13.23 -26.03 -9.26
N LYS A 62 -12.02 -25.48 -9.36
CA LYS A 62 -11.60 -24.24 -8.71
C LYS A 62 -10.55 -23.52 -9.55
N LYS A 63 -10.71 -22.20 -9.73
CA LYS A 63 -9.68 -21.28 -10.26
C LYS A 63 -8.91 -20.70 -9.06
N ILE A 64 -7.59 -20.77 -9.09
CA ILE A 64 -6.73 -20.21 -8.03
C ILE A 64 -5.79 -19.18 -8.67
N PRO A 65 -6.03 -17.87 -8.50
CA PRO A 65 -5.14 -16.84 -8.99
C PRO A 65 -3.88 -16.74 -8.12
N THR A 66 -2.83 -16.13 -8.66
CA THR A 66 -1.74 -15.63 -7.82
C THR A 66 -2.20 -14.40 -7.04
N THR A 67 -1.56 -14.12 -5.91
CA THR A 67 -1.95 -13.02 -5.02
C THR A 67 -0.77 -12.11 -4.68
N LEU A 68 -1.07 -10.85 -4.39
CA LEU A 68 -0.14 -9.86 -3.87
C LEU A 68 -0.59 -9.41 -2.48
N GLU A 69 0.36 -9.16 -1.59
CA GLU A 69 0.10 -8.62 -0.27
C GLU A 69 0.35 -7.11 -0.25
N PHE A 70 -0.55 -6.34 0.36
CA PHE A 70 -0.43 -4.91 0.54
C PHE A 70 -0.43 -4.58 2.02
N TRP A 71 0.47 -3.71 2.43
CA TRP A 71 0.54 -3.15 3.77
C TRP A 71 0.18 -1.66 3.72
N ASP A 72 -0.85 -1.24 4.46
CA ASP A 72 -1.09 0.18 4.70
C ASP A 72 -0.04 0.67 5.71
N VAL A 73 0.94 1.41 5.21
CA VAL A 73 1.96 1.99 6.07
C VAL A 73 1.53 3.43 6.37
N ALA A 74 1.49 3.80 7.66
CA ALA A 74 1.04 5.11 8.13
C ALA A 74 1.67 6.32 7.38
N GLY A 75 1.03 7.48 7.38
CA GLY A 75 1.56 8.63 6.62
C GLY A 75 2.98 9.05 7.04
N LEU A 76 3.92 9.05 6.08
CA LEU A 76 5.24 9.65 6.28
C LEU A 76 5.07 11.15 6.45
N VAL A 77 5.55 11.68 7.56
CA VAL A 77 5.68 13.12 7.78
C VAL A 77 7.16 13.50 7.77
N LYS A 78 7.44 14.74 7.38
CA LYS A 78 8.79 15.31 7.40
C LYS A 78 9.39 15.19 8.81
N GLY A 79 10.59 14.65 8.92
CA GLY A 79 11.26 14.41 10.20
C GLY A 79 10.99 13.04 10.84
N ALA A 80 10.33 12.10 10.15
CA ALA A 80 10.15 10.74 10.63
C ALA A 80 11.49 10.03 10.95
N SER A 81 12.55 10.37 10.22
CA SER A 81 13.92 9.90 10.46
C SER A 81 14.57 10.43 11.76
N LYS A 82 14.01 11.47 12.40
CA LYS A 82 14.60 12.11 13.60
C LYS A 82 14.27 11.41 14.93
N GLY A 83 13.51 10.31 14.91
CA GLY A 83 13.47 9.38 16.05
C GLY A 83 12.47 9.67 17.17
N GLU A 84 11.40 10.45 16.95
CA GLU A 84 10.32 10.63 17.94
C GLU A 84 9.41 9.38 18.13
N GLY A 85 9.98 8.17 17.99
CA GLY A 85 9.36 6.88 18.34
C GLY A 85 8.41 6.27 17.28
N LEU A 86 7.59 7.08 16.60
CA LEU A 86 6.64 6.60 15.58
C LEU A 86 7.31 6.27 14.23
N GLY A 87 8.36 7.01 13.86
CA GLY A 87 9.09 6.82 12.58
C GLY A 87 9.85 5.50 12.49
N ASN A 88 10.41 5.00 13.60
CA ASN A 88 11.21 3.76 13.57
C ASN A 88 10.37 2.49 13.39
N ARG A 89 9.18 2.43 14.00
CA ARG A 89 8.25 1.30 13.77
C ARG A 89 7.77 1.28 12.32
N PHE A 90 7.50 2.47 11.79
CA PHE A 90 7.10 2.67 10.41
C PHE A 90 8.19 2.27 9.40
N LEU A 91 9.44 2.69 9.60
CA LEU A 91 10.58 2.26 8.80
C LEU A 91 10.82 0.74 8.89
N GLY A 92 10.54 0.14 10.05
CA GLY A 92 10.52 -1.31 10.22
C GLY A 92 9.54 -2.01 9.27
N HIS A 93 8.32 -1.49 9.12
CA HIS A 93 7.36 -2.04 8.16
C HIS A 93 7.81 -1.88 6.71
N ILE A 94 8.37 -0.72 6.35
CA ILE A 94 8.93 -0.47 5.01
C ILE A 94 10.09 -1.44 4.69
N ARG A 95 10.94 -1.75 5.67
CA ARG A 95 12.07 -2.68 5.47
C ARG A 95 11.64 -4.13 5.28
N ASN A 96 10.39 -4.46 5.61
CA ASN A 96 9.87 -5.82 5.56
C ASN A 96 8.97 -6.09 4.34
N VAL A 97 8.89 -5.17 3.38
CA VAL A 97 8.16 -5.35 2.12
C VAL A 97 9.12 -5.44 0.93
N ASP A 98 8.68 -6.11 -0.14
CA ASP A 98 9.48 -6.31 -1.36
C ASP A 98 9.47 -5.07 -2.28
N ALA A 99 8.39 -4.27 -2.23
CA ALA A 99 8.22 -3.08 -3.03
C ALA A 99 7.45 -1.97 -2.30
N LEU A 100 7.62 -0.73 -2.77
CA LEU A 100 6.90 0.44 -2.26
C LEU A 100 5.97 1.02 -3.33
N ILE A 101 4.74 1.33 -2.92
CA ILE A 101 3.74 2.03 -3.72
C ILE A 101 3.61 3.43 -3.17
N HIS A 102 4.15 4.40 -3.90
CA HIS A 102 4.14 5.80 -3.48
C HIS A 102 2.90 6.52 -4.02
N VAL A 103 1.97 6.85 -3.13
CA VAL A 103 0.77 7.63 -3.43
C VAL A 103 1.11 9.12 -3.35
N VAL A 104 0.93 9.81 -4.47
CA VAL A 104 1.22 11.24 -4.62
C VAL A 104 -0.08 11.98 -4.93
N ARG A 105 -0.37 13.04 -4.16
CA ARG A 105 -1.57 13.85 -4.35
C ARG A 105 -1.36 14.79 -5.55
N CYS A 106 -2.19 14.64 -6.57
CA CYS A 106 -2.22 15.49 -7.77
C CYS A 106 -3.56 16.20 -7.96
N PHE A 107 -4.29 16.46 -6.86
CA PHE A 107 -5.59 17.12 -6.88
C PHE A 107 -5.67 18.19 -5.81
N GLU A 108 -6.37 19.28 -6.10
CA GLU A 108 -6.72 20.33 -5.16
C GLU A 108 -8.12 20.07 -4.59
N ASP A 109 -8.27 20.31 -3.29
CA ASP A 109 -9.57 20.26 -2.59
C ASP A 109 -9.48 21.18 -1.38
N GLU A 110 -10.34 22.20 -1.33
CA GLU A 110 -10.39 23.20 -0.27
C GLU A 110 -10.74 22.59 1.10
N ASN A 111 -11.39 21.42 1.13
CA ASN A 111 -11.76 20.72 2.35
C ASN A 111 -10.64 19.82 2.88
N ILE A 112 -9.55 19.64 2.13
CA ILE A 112 -8.47 18.71 2.47
C ILE A 112 -7.16 19.46 2.63
N ALA A 113 -6.81 19.74 3.89
CA ALA A 113 -5.55 20.37 4.24
C ALA A 113 -4.34 19.56 3.76
N HIS A 114 -3.36 20.28 3.20
CA HIS A 114 -2.08 19.73 2.79
C HIS A 114 -0.97 20.21 3.74
N VAL A 115 -0.15 19.27 4.22
CA VAL A 115 0.73 19.46 5.39
C VAL A 115 1.79 20.55 5.18
N ASN A 116 2.19 20.80 3.92
CA ASN A 116 3.25 21.74 3.57
C ASN A 116 2.75 22.99 2.83
N GLY A 117 1.48 23.37 3.00
CA GLY A 117 0.87 24.46 2.23
C GLY A 117 0.25 23.96 0.92
N PRO A 118 0.31 24.69 -0.20
CA PRO A 118 -0.33 24.27 -1.45
C PRO A 118 0.18 22.90 -1.94
N VAL A 119 -0.67 22.19 -2.68
CA VAL A 119 -0.34 20.87 -3.23
C VAL A 119 0.82 21.02 -4.22
N ASN A 120 1.90 20.27 -3.99
CA ASN A 120 3.07 20.27 -4.87
C ASN A 120 3.61 18.84 -5.02
N PRO A 121 3.12 18.07 -6.00
CA PRO A 121 3.44 16.65 -6.16
C PRO A 121 4.94 16.38 -6.23
N LYS A 122 5.70 17.25 -6.90
CA LYS A 122 7.15 17.10 -7.06
C LYS A 122 7.86 17.23 -5.73
N ASN A 123 7.54 18.29 -4.98
CA ASN A 123 8.13 18.51 -3.66
C ASN A 123 7.77 17.40 -2.68
N ASP A 124 6.53 16.90 -2.74
CA ASP A 124 6.08 15.80 -1.88
C ASP A 124 6.87 14.51 -2.16
N VAL A 125 7.12 14.21 -3.44
CA VAL A 125 7.97 13.08 -3.85
C VAL A 125 9.40 13.24 -3.31
N ASP A 126 9.96 14.44 -3.44
CA ASP A 126 11.32 14.74 -2.99
C ASP A 126 11.46 14.61 -1.46
N ILE A 127 10.45 15.03 -0.68
CA ILE A 127 10.42 14.87 0.78
C ILE A 127 10.50 13.39 1.15
N ILE A 128 9.60 12.56 0.62
CA ILE A 128 9.56 11.12 0.93
C ILE A 128 10.86 10.44 0.51
N LYS A 129 11.36 10.76 -0.69
CA LYS A 129 12.63 10.23 -1.19
C LYS A 129 13.79 10.58 -0.25
N THR A 130 13.83 11.82 0.23
CA THR A 130 14.87 12.29 1.15
C THR A 130 14.80 11.54 2.49
N GLU A 131 13.60 11.39 3.08
CA GLU A 131 13.43 10.63 4.33
C GLU A 131 13.85 9.16 4.18
N LEU A 132 13.55 8.53 3.05
CA LEU A 132 13.94 7.14 2.78
C LEU A 132 15.46 6.97 2.57
N ILE A 133 16.16 8.00 2.08
CA ILE A 133 17.63 7.97 1.91
C ILE A 133 18.35 8.15 3.25
N ILE A 134 17.77 8.94 4.17
CA ILE A 134 18.36 9.24 5.48
C ILE A 134 18.16 8.09 6.49
N ALA A 135 17.06 7.34 6.34
CA ALA A 135 16.63 6.27 7.23
C ALA A 135 17.38 4.94 7.06
#